data_AF-A0A0G0A0F1-F1
#
_entry.id   AF-A0A0G0A0F1-F1
#
_cell.length_a   1.000
_cell.length_b   1.000
_cell.length_c   1.000
_cell.angle_alpha   90.00
_cell.angle_beta   90.00
_cell.angle_gamma   90.00
#
_symmetry.space_group_name_H-M   'P 1'
#
loop_
_entity.id
_entity.type
_entity.pdbx_description
1 polymer ?
#
loop_
_entity_poly.entity_id
_entity_poly.type
_entity_poly.pdbx_seq_one_letter_code
_entity_poly.pdbx_strand_id
1 'polypeptide(L)'
;MMITKKVLLAGTFISASAFQFWPASSVASLVNQLPLSFGDRNAATFPKAEQSRFRCNLADPLDPSQDGLYSSHDLFSSQEALETLIERHQPLVQVDSICYDDLGDFDTDDRWKPFDEIPKVLKENYPLIYDKAWIETVNRFGLVYTIEGTDTSLAPILLTAHQDVVPVENATLEDWEYPPFDAVYDEKSGYLYGRGASDDKSAITALMTAMESLLSQENYEPRRTVIFAFGFDEECSGLRGAASISKHLEERYGQGGIAVILDEGGAGLQKVGDTLYALPAVYEKGYLDVWFDLEVLGGHSSTPTPHTSIGMMSEIVTALESSPFEPKIIPDGPIHQGLICFTRYSPYALPELTGYINWGLLDKAAKLLAQTQRETQYFIQTSQAVNVIAGGQKINSLPEFTTLGVNHRFAPQDSIGSIQHRIVGLVQRVVRKYNLTLEPFDGDKDYDHYLHSIGQTRANTGNGLNANWEPIYDGKLVLEARKKSYVTRQSPTQGDVWEIFAGTVRHTFADQARTVVPAPGAMTGNTDTRHYLNLSENIYRWSPGSLRSFSNIHSVNEKLLMTEHVNMVKFYYDFIRNFDQADI
;
A
#
# COMPACT_ATOMS: atom_id res chain seq x y z
N MET A 1 3.29 -42.39 -2.10
CA MET A 1 3.88 -41.55 -3.16
C MET A 1 3.20 -40.20 -3.08
N MET A 2 3.61 -39.38 -2.11
CA MET A 2 2.97 -38.12 -1.74
C MET A 2 3.82 -36.97 -2.29
N ILE A 3 3.20 -36.13 -3.11
CA ILE A 3 3.78 -34.91 -3.66
C ILE A 3 3.33 -33.77 -2.74
N THR A 4 4.23 -33.30 -1.88
CA THR A 4 4.04 -32.11 -1.05
C THR A 4 4.35 -30.86 -1.87
N LYS A 5 3.31 -30.11 -2.27
CA LYS A 5 3.44 -28.74 -2.79
C LYS A 5 3.80 -27.80 -1.64
N LYS A 6 4.89 -27.03 -1.79
CA LYS A 6 5.30 -25.96 -0.86
C LYS A 6 4.68 -24.64 -1.31
N VAL A 7 3.98 -23.97 -0.39
CA VAL A 7 3.44 -22.62 -0.52
C VAL A 7 4.52 -21.62 -0.10
N LEU A 8 4.81 -20.62 -0.95
CA LEU A 8 5.71 -19.49 -0.67
C LEU A 8 4.90 -18.39 0.05
N LEU A 9 5.41 -17.90 1.18
CA LEU A 9 4.82 -16.81 1.97
C LEU A 9 5.55 -15.49 1.69
N ALA A 10 4.76 -14.43 1.48
CA ALA A 10 5.17 -13.08 1.11
C ALA A 10 5.71 -12.25 2.30
N GLY A 11 6.59 -11.29 2.00
CA GLY A 11 6.88 -10.13 2.84
C GLY A 11 7.96 -10.30 3.92
N THR A 12 9.00 -11.10 3.66
CA THR A 12 10.16 -11.16 4.55
C THR A 12 11.25 -10.15 4.16
N PHE A 13 11.72 -9.34 5.11
CA PHE A 13 13.17 -9.17 5.20
C PHE A 13 13.72 -10.54 5.64
N ILE A 14 14.01 -11.40 4.66
CA ILE A 14 14.69 -12.71 4.77
C ILE A 14 13.84 -13.85 5.38
N SER A 15 13.44 -14.80 4.53
CA SER A 15 13.22 -16.18 4.98
C SER A 15 14.59 -16.83 5.21
N ALA A 16 14.98 -17.00 6.47
CA ALA A 16 16.15 -17.79 6.83
C ALA A 16 15.86 -19.28 6.63
N SER A 17 15.88 -19.77 5.40
CA SER A 17 15.96 -21.22 5.14
C SER A 17 16.54 -21.55 3.78
N ALA A 18 17.83 -21.25 3.60
CA ALA A 18 18.66 -21.87 2.56
C ALA A 18 20.15 -21.88 2.91
N PHE A 19 20.53 -22.43 4.06
CA PHE A 19 21.89 -22.94 4.24
C PHE A 19 21.83 -24.27 4.99
N GLN A 20 21.79 -25.36 4.22
CA GLN A 20 22.27 -26.64 4.74
C GLN A 20 23.73 -26.44 5.15
N PHE A 21 24.00 -26.75 6.42
CA PHE A 21 25.33 -26.84 7.00
C PHE A 21 26.31 -27.53 6.05
N TRP A 22 27.32 -26.81 5.59
CA TRP A 22 28.60 -27.42 5.25
C TRP A 22 29.53 -27.26 6.44
N PRO A 23 30.19 -28.33 6.91
CA PRO A 23 31.07 -28.25 8.06
C PRO A 23 32.27 -27.37 7.72
N ALA A 24 32.72 -26.63 8.73
CA ALA A 24 33.92 -25.82 8.69
C ALA A 24 35.15 -26.69 8.39
N SER A 25 35.60 -26.70 7.13
CA SER A 25 36.98 -26.99 6.74
C SER A 25 37.19 -26.76 5.24
N SER A 26 37.66 -25.56 4.86
CA SER A 26 38.52 -25.33 3.67
C SER A 26 38.79 -23.85 3.32
N VAL A 27 38.47 -22.88 4.20
CA VAL A 27 38.82 -21.45 3.99
C VAL A 27 40.29 -21.16 4.36
N ALA A 28 41.23 -21.97 3.85
CA ALA A 28 42.66 -21.77 4.07
C ALA A 28 43.53 -21.91 2.80
N SER A 29 42.95 -21.94 1.59
CA SER A 29 43.75 -22.06 0.36
C SER A 29 43.47 -21.06 -0.76
N LEU A 30 42.63 -20.04 -0.54
CA LEU A 30 42.33 -19.02 -1.55
C LEU A 30 42.77 -17.59 -1.17
N VAL A 31 43.81 -17.46 -0.35
CA VAL A 31 44.42 -16.16 0.03
C VAL A 31 45.89 -16.06 -0.41
N ASN A 32 46.44 -17.07 -1.10
CA ASN A 32 47.88 -17.15 -1.39
C ASN A 32 48.27 -17.25 -2.88
N GLN A 33 47.48 -16.68 -3.80
CA GLN A 33 47.83 -16.67 -5.24
C GLN A 33 47.48 -15.37 -5.98
N LEU A 34 47.81 -14.21 -5.40
CA LEU A 34 47.99 -13.00 -6.20
C LEU A 34 49.33 -12.35 -5.84
N PRO A 35 50.32 -12.34 -6.74
CA PRO A 35 51.51 -11.54 -6.57
C PRO A 35 51.16 -10.11 -6.98
N LEU A 36 51.42 -9.14 -6.10
CA LEU A 36 52.30 -8.00 -6.38
C LEU A 36 52.12 -6.92 -5.30
N SER A 37 53.21 -6.76 -4.57
CA SER A 37 53.57 -5.59 -3.78
C SER A 37 53.57 -4.33 -4.65
N PHE A 38 52.82 -3.31 -4.23
CA PHE A 38 53.13 -1.88 -4.34
C PHE A 38 52.51 -1.27 -3.08
N GLY A 39 53.26 -0.65 -2.18
CA GLY A 39 54.05 0.54 -2.43
C GLY A 39 53.27 1.72 -1.84
N ASP A 40 53.64 2.07 -0.62
CA ASP A 40 53.14 3.19 0.17
C ASP A 40 53.14 4.50 -0.66
N ARG A 41 51.96 5.08 -0.94
CA ARG A 41 51.65 6.52 -1.17
C ARG A 41 50.27 6.71 -1.81
N ASN A 42 49.54 7.69 -1.26
CA ASN A 42 48.23 8.20 -1.66
C ASN A 42 47.04 7.34 -1.23
N ALA A 43 46.65 7.52 0.03
CA ALA A 43 45.26 7.35 0.45
C ALA A 43 44.37 8.21 -0.46
N ALA A 44 43.76 7.58 -1.45
CA ALA A 44 42.57 8.12 -2.08
C ALA A 44 41.52 8.23 -0.98
N THR A 45 41.35 9.44 -0.46
CA THR A 45 40.22 9.79 0.39
C THR A 45 38.96 9.56 -0.42
N PHE A 46 38.34 8.39 -0.26
CA PHE A 46 36.94 8.23 -0.58
C PHE A 46 36.20 9.34 0.19
N PRO A 47 35.36 10.15 -0.48
CA PRO A 47 34.56 11.13 0.24
C PRO A 47 33.80 10.38 1.32
N LYS A 48 33.96 10.79 2.59
CA LYS A 48 33.10 10.30 3.67
C LYS A 48 31.68 10.60 3.22
N ALA A 49 30.93 9.57 2.84
CA ALA A 49 29.49 9.72 2.64
C ALA A 49 28.94 10.40 3.88
N GLU A 50 28.17 11.48 3.72
CA GLU A 50 27.49 12.13 4.84
C GLU A 50 26.67 11.06 5.55
N GLN A 51 27.05 10.74 6.78
CA GLN A 51 26.27 9.82 7.60
C GLN A 51 24.90 10.46 7.86
N SER A 52 23.83 9.68 7.68
CA SER A 52 22.47 10.12 7.98
C SER A 52 22.39 10.75 9.37
N ARG A 53 21.62 11.83 9.48
CA ARG A 53 21.32 12.47 10.77
C ARG A 53 20.39 11.60 11.62
N PHE A 54 19.61 10.72 11.00
CA PHE A 54 18.70 9.82 11.68
C PHE A 54 19.46 8.64 12.30
N ARG A 55 19.17 8.33 13.56
CA ARG A 55 19.86 7.26 14.31
C ARG A 55 18.95 6.12 14.76
N CYS A 56 17.63 6.20 14.52
CA CYS A 56 16.64 5.26 15.04
C CYS A 56 16.75 5.03 16.56
N ASN A 57 16.65 6.11 17.33
CA ASN A 57 16.45 6.00 18.78
C ASN A 57 14.97 5.66 19.01
N LEU A 58 14.68 4.69 19.86
CA LEU A 58 13.30 4.23 20.08
C LEU A 58 12.63 5.08 21.17
N ALA A 59 11.43 5.57 20.90
CA ALA A 59 10.53 6.21 21.86
C ALA A 59 10.30 5.31 23.07
N ASP A 60 10.25 5.80 24.31
CA ASP A 60 9.98 4.92 25.46
C ASP A 60 8.59 4.26 25.36
N PRO A 61 8.39 3.02 25.82
CA PRO A 61 7.07 2.39 25.84
C PRO A 61 6.09 3.23 26.66
N LEU A 62 4.91 3.52 26.08
CA LEU A 62 3.90 4.38 26.69
C LEU A 62 2.77 3.51 27.26
N ASP A 63 2.79 3.32 28.58
CA ASP A 63 1.81 2.54 29.33
C ASP A 63 0.65 3.45 29.82
N PRO A 64 -0.59 3.26 29.32
CA PRO A 64 -1.74 4.07 29.73
C PRO A 64 -2.29 3.74 31.13
N SER A 65 -1.71 2.79 31.88
CA SER A 65 -2.24 2.26 33.15
C SER A 65 -2.52 3.28 34.27
N GLN A 66 -2.08 4.53 34.13
CA GLN A 66 -2.28 5.58 35.14
C GLN A 66 -3.67 6.24 35.12
N ASP A 67 -4.50 5.97 34.10
CA ASP A 67 -5.86 6.53 33.99
C ASP A 67 -6.93 5.78 34.83
N GLY A 68 -6.57 4.67 35.47
CA GLY A 68 -7.49 3.86 36.29
C GLY A 68 -8.41 2.93 35.52
N LEU A 69 -8.24 2.79 34.20
CA LEU A 69 -8.97 1.84 33.35
C LEU A 69 -8.29 0.47 33.35
N TYR A 70 -9.05 -0.58 33.02
CA TYR A 70 -8.49 -1.93 32.86
C TYR A 70 -7.47 -1.96 31.72
N SER A 71 -6.43 -2.79 31.87
CA SER A 71 -5.42 -2.96 30.83
C SER A 71 -6.00 -3.68 29.61
N SER A 72 -5.46 -3.39 28.42
CA SER A 72 -5.84 -4.10 27.19
C SER A 72 -5.57 -5.60 27.31
N HIS A 73 -4.52 -5.99 28.04
CA HIS A 73 -4.23 -7.39 28.33
C HIS A 73 -5.33 -8.06 29.16
N ASP A 74 -5.82 -7.42 30.23
CA ASP A 74 -6.83 -8.03 31.10
C ASP A 74 -8.19 -8.17 30.40
N LEU A 75 -8.53 -7.24 29.52
CA LEU A 75 -9.80 -7.24 28.78
C LEU A 75 -9.83 -8.26 27.64
N PHE A 76 -8.71 -8.45 26.92
CA PHE A 76 -8.72 -9.13 25.62
C PHE A 76 -7.94 -10.46 25.59
N SER A 77 -7.31 -10.89 26.69
CA SER A 77 -6.51 -12.14 26.70
C SER A 77 -7.29 -13.41 27.05
N SER A 78 -8.58 -13.33 27.39
CA SER A 78 -9.38 -14.52 27.74
C SER A 78 -9.93 -15.23 26.49
N GLN A 79 -10.32 -16.50 26.66
CA GLN A 79 -10.95 -17.28 25.59
C GLN A 79 -12.32 -16.70 25.23
N GLU A 80 -13.07 -16.23 26.22
CA GLU A 80 -14.38 -15.57 26.03
C GLU A 80 -14.24 -14.26 25.24
N ALA A 81 -13.15 -13.50 25.47
CA ALA A 81 -12.86 -12.30 24.70
C ALA A 81 -12.57 -12.63 23.22
N LEU A 82 -11.81 -13.70 22.96
CA LEU A 82 -11.56 -14.18 21.59
C LEU A 82 -12.87 -14.61 20.91
N GLU A 83 -13.73 -15.36 21.60
CA GLU A 83 -15.05 -15.77 21.10
C GLU A 83 -15.94 -14.57 20.78
N THR A 84 -15.95 -13.56 21.66
CA THR A 84 -16.68 -12.30 21.42
C THR A 84 -16.20 -11.59 20.16
N LEU A 85 -14.88 -11.53 19.92
CA LEU A 85 -14.33 -10.92 18.71
C LEU A 85 -14.71 -11.68 17.44
N ILE A 86 -14.74 -13.02 17.51
CA ILE A 86 -15.21 -13.87 16.40
C ILE A 86 -16.68 -13.57 16.11
N GLU A 87 -17.54 -13.61 17.13
CA GLU A 87 -18.97 -13.36 17.02
C GLU A 87 -19.30 -11.95 16.49
N ARG A 88 -18.48 -10.95 16.80
CA ARG A 88 -18.63 -9.59 16.29
C ARG A 88 -18.12 -9.40 14.87
N HIS A 89 -17.12 -10.19 14.46
CA HIS A 89 -16.51 -10.08 13.13
C HIS A 89 -17.31 -10.82 12.06
N GLN A 90 -17.81 -12.02 12.37
CA GLN A 90 -18.52 -12.88 11.41
C GLN A 90 -19.69 -12.18 10.71
N PRO A 91 -20.63 -11.49 11.42
CA PRO A 91 -21.79 -10.88 10.77
C PRO A 91 -21.41 -9.78 9.79
N LEU A 92 -20.32 -9.04 10.06
CA LEU A 92 -19.86 -8.00 9.15
C LEU A 92 -19.24 -8.60 7.89
N VAL A 93 -18.44 -9.68 8.04
CA VAL A 93 -17.87 -10.44 6.91
C VAL A 93 -18.95 -11.08 6.05
N GLN A 94 -20.09 -11.46 6.63
CA GLN A 94 -21.24 -12.04 5.90
C GLN A 94 -21.97 -11.05 4.99
N VAL A 95 -21.76 -9.74 5.15
CA VAL A 95 -22.34 -8.73 4.24
C VAL A 95 -21.52 -8.65 2.95
N ASP A 96 -22.12 -8.90 1.80
CA ASP A 96 -21.47 -8.85 0.49
C ASP A 96 -21.37 -7.42 -0.09
N SER A 97 -20.75 -6.52 0.68
CA SER A 97 -20.51 -5.10 0.35
C SER A 97 -19.45 -4.90 -0.76
N ILE A 98 -19.69 -5.47 -1.94
CA ILE A 98 -18.70 -5.52 -3.02
C ILE A 98 -18.61 -4.19 -3.77
N CYS A 99 -17.38 -3.68 -3.94
CA CYS A 99 -17.10 -2.54 -4.81
C CYS A 99 -16.73 -2.99 -6.23
N TYR A 100 -17.41 -2.44 -7.24
CA TYR A 100 -17.08 -2.64 -8.65
C TYR A 100 -16.63 -1.32 -9.30
N ASP A 101 -15.63 -1.40 -10.19
CA ASP A 101 -15.13 -0.24 -10.94
C ASP A 101 -16.21 0.50 -11.75
N ASP A 102 -17.31 -0.19 -12.09
CA ASP A 102 -18.43 0.32 -12.89
C ASP A 102 -19.73 0.52 -12.09
N LEU A 103 -19.63 0.68 -10.76
CA LEU A 103 -20.80 0.97 -9.91
C LEU A 103 -21.52 2.26 -10.34
N GLY A 104 -22.82 2.13 -10.62
CA GLY A 104 -23.70 3.22 -11.01
C GLY A 104 -24.18 4.07 -9.83
N ASP A 105 -25.21 4.88 -10.07
CA ASP A 105 -25.81 5.74 -9.06
C ASP A 105 -26.58 4.94 -7.99
N PHE A 106 -26.55 5.41 -6.74
CA PHE A 106 -27.12 4.73 -5.58
C PHE A 106 -28.59 4.32 -5.73
N ASP A 107 -29.40 5.14 -6.39
CA ASP A 107 -30.85 4.91 -6.52
C ASP A 107 -31.21 3.89 -7.63
N THR A 108 -30.24 3.56 -8.50
CA THR A 108 -30.49 2.77 -9.72
C THR A 108 -29.69 1.48 -9.78
N ASP A 109 -28.58 1.41 -9.06
CA ASP A 109 -27.71 0.24 -9.03
C ASP A 109 -27.97 -0.59 -7.76
N ASP A 110 -28.69 -1.68 -7.94
CA ASP A 110 -29.06 -2.60 -6.86
C ASP A 110 -27.85 -3.22 -6.15
N ARG A 111 -26.65 -3.16 -6.73
CA ARG A 111 -25.40 -3.65 -6.11
C ARG A 111 -25.02 -2.87 -4.85
N TRP A 112 -25.62 -1.70 -4.61
CA TRP A 112 -25.45 -0.95 -3.36
C TRP A 112 -26.27 -1.47 -2.18
N LYS A 113 -27.30 -2.30 -2.43
CA LYS A 113 -28.22 -2.77 -1.37
C LYS A 113 -27.55 -3.45 -0.17
N PRO A 114 -26.50 -4.29 -0.33
CA PRO A 114 -25.82 -4.90 0.81
C PRO A 114 -25.28 -3.90 1.83
N PHE A 115 -24.90 -2.70 1.40
CA PHE A 115 -24.38 -1.65 2.29
C PHE A 115 -25.43 -1.14 3.30
N ASP A 116 -26.73 -1.31 3.03
CA ASP A 116 -27.79 -0.97 3.99
C ASP A 116 -27.78 -1.89 5.24
N GLU A 117 -27.16 -3.07 5.18
CA GLU A 117 -27.06 -4.01 6.30
C GLU A 117 -25.92 -3.68 7.27
N ILE A 118 -24.84 -3.05 6.79
CA ILE A 118 -23.65 -2.71 7.60
C ILE A 118 -24.02 -1.91 8.87
N PRO A 119 -24.74 -0.76 8.80
CA PRO A 119 -25.06 0.00 10.00
C PRO A 119 -26.01 -0.75 10.96
N LYS A 120 -26.75 -1.76 10.50
CA LYS A 120 -27.59 -2.60 11.37
C LYS A 120 -26.74 -3.59 12.15
N VAL A 121 -25.83 -4.29 11.46
CA VAL A 121 -24.86 -5.21 12.08
C VAL A 121 -24.01 -4.49 13.13
N LEU A 122 -23.50 -3.30 12.81
CA LEU A 122 -22.71 -2.50 13.75
C LEU A 122 -23.55 -2.07 14.96
N LYS A 123 -24.80 -1.65 14.76
CA LYS A 123 -25.69 -1.25 15.86
C LYS A 123 -26.00 -2.39 16.81
N GLU A 124 -26.21 -3.60 16.29
CA GLU A 124 -26.53 -4.78 17.09
C GLU A 124 -25.34 -5.22 17.95
N ASN A 125 -24.11 -5.07 17.46
CA ASN A 125 -22.90 -5.55 18.12
C ASN A 125 -22.22 -4.51 19.04
N TYR A 126 -22.48 -3.22 18.82
CA TYR A 126 -21.83 -2.10 19.52
C TYR A 126 -22.86 -1.08 20.07
N PRO A 127 -23.77 -1.51 20.96
CA PRO A 127 -24.86 -0.66 21.43
C PRO A 127 -24.39 0.58 22.21
N LEU A 128 -23.28 0.53 22.96
CA LEU A 128 -22.81 1.68 23.73
C LEU A 128 -22.26 2.79 22.85
N ILE A 129 -21.57 2.45 21.75
CA ILE A 129 -21.19 3.44 20.74
C ILE A 129 -22.42 4.09 20.14
N TYR A 130 -23.46 3.33 19.82
CA TYR A 130 -24.71 3.89 19.24
C TYR A 130 -25.54 4.70 20.23
N ASP A 131 -25.34 4.51 21.54
CA ASP A 131 -25.96 5.32 22.59
C ASP A 131 -25.21 6.64 22.82
N LYS A 132 -23.86 6.60 22.76
CA LYS A 132 -23.01 7.72 23.19
C LYS A 132 -22.40 8.55 22.06
N ALA A 133 -22.25 8.00 20.85
CA ALA A 133 -21.63 8.71 19.73
C ALA A 133 -22.65 9.57 18.96
N TRP A 134 -22.20 10.70 18.44
CA TRP A 134 -22.88 11.38 17.36
C TRP A 134 -22.58 10.66 16.04
N ILE A 135 -23.62 10.04 15.46
CA ILE A 135 -23.51 9.25 14.23
C ILE A 135 -24.05 10.04 13.05
N GLU A 136 -23.25 10.11 12.00
CA GLU A 136 -23.59 10.76 10.75
C GLU A 136 -23.38 9.81 9.58
N THR A 137 -24.29 9.90 8.61
CA THR A 137 -24.15 9.23 7.32
C THR A 137 -23.80 10.27 6.27
N VAL A 138 -22.54 10.30 5.86
CA VAL A 138 -22.04 11.19 4.81
C VAL A 138 -22.32 10.56 3.45
N ASN A 139 -22.87 11.37 2.55
CA ASN A 139 -23.38 10.94 1.25
C ASN A 139 -24.53 9.93 1.40
N ARG A 140 -24.29 8.61 1.22
CA ARG A 140 -25.30 7.55 1.41
C ARG A 140 -24.87 6.45 2.38
N PHE A 141 -23.62 6.04 2.33
CA PHE A 141 -23.11 4.89 3.10
C PHE A 141 -21.87 5.22 3.93
N GLY A 142 -21.31 6.43 3.84
CA GLY A 142 -20.13 6.81 4.62
C GLY A 142 -20.50 7.00 6.08
N LEU A 143 -19.94 6.21 6.99
CA LEU A 143 -20.30 6.25 8.40
C LEU A 143 -19.27 7.05 9.18
N VAL A 144 -19.73 8.06 9.92
CA VAL A 144 -18.87 8.86 10.81
C VAL A 144 -19.44 8.77 12.22
N TYR A 145 -18.63 8.28 13.15
CA TYR A 145 -18.96 8.21 14.58
C TYR A 145 -18.07 9.19 15.33
N THR A 146 -18.66 10.17 16.00
CA THR A 146 -17.94 11.14 16.82
C THR A 146 -18.27 10.90 18.29
N ILE A 147 -17.28 10.46 19.07
CA ILE A 147 -17.36 10.42 20.53
C ILE A 147 -16.73 11.73 21.03
N GLU A 148 -17.57 12.66 21.47
CA GLU A 148 -17.13 13.99 21.89
C GLU A 148 -16.28 13.91 23.16
N GLY A 149 -15.12 14.57 23.13
CA GLY A 149 -14.26 14.74 24.28
C GLY A 149 -14.67 15.93 25.14
N THR A 150 -14.31 15.88 26.42
CA THR A 150 -14.59 16.97 27.38
C THR A 150 -13.77 18.24 27.14
N ASP A 151 -12.60 18.12 26.51
CA ASP A 151 -11.72 19.26 26.18
C ASP A 151 -11.76 19.61 24.69
N THR A 152 -12.58 20.60 24.36
CA THR A 152 -12.73 21.14 23.00
C THR A 152 -11.51 21.88 22.46
N SER A 153 -10.47 22.12 23.29
CA SER A 153 -9.22 22.73 22.83
C SER A 153 -8.25 21.74 22.20
N LEU A 154 -8.43 20.44 22.45
CA LEU A 154 -7.61 19.38 21.87
C LEU A 154 -8.13 19.00 20.48
N ALA A 155 -7.22 18.94 19.50
CA ALA A 155 -7.56 18.45 18.17
C ALA A 155 -7.93 16.95 18.24
N PRO A 156 -9.03 16.52 17.59
CA PRO A 156 -9.47 15.12 17.61
C PRO A 156 -8.45 14.17 16.96
N ILE A 157 -8.58 12.88 17.29
CA ILE A 157 -7.97 11.79 16.51
C ILE A 157 -8.97 11.22 15.51
N LEU A 158 -8.49 10.81 14.34
CA LEU A 158 -9.30 10.18 13.30
C LEU A 158 -8.79 8.76 13.05
N LEU A 159 -9.63 7.77 13.27
CA LEU A 159 -9.35 6.36 12.95
C LEU A 159 -10.23 5.95 11.77
N THR A 160 -9.60 5.55 10.67
CA THR A 160 -10.30 5.21 9.42
C THR A 160 -10.23 3.72 9.13
N ALA A 161 -11.21 3.26 8.38
CA ALA A 161 -11.30 1.92 7.79
C ALA A 161 -12.29 1.98 6.62
N HIS A 162 -12.47 0.89 5.88
CA HIS A 162 -13.47 0.84 4.80
C HIS A 162 -14.40 -0.38 4.90
N GLN A 163 -15.63 -0.20 4.40
CA GLN A 163 -16.72 -1.18 4.50
C GLN A 163 -16.76 -2.14 3.32
N ASP A 164 -16.22 -1.71 2.18
CA ASP A 164 -16.32 -2.42 0.93
C ASP A 164 -15.27 -3.53 0.79
N VAL A 165 -15.47 -4.39 -0.21
CA VAL A 165 -14.57 -5.50 -0.50
C VAL A 165 -14.45 -5.69 -2.01
N VAL A 166 -13.33 -6.26 -2.48
CA VAL A 166 -13.20 -6.60 -3.91
C VAL A 166 -14.17 -7.71 -4.34
N PRO A 167 -14.52 -7.78 -5.65
CA PRO A 167 -15.34 -8.85 -6.20
C PRO A 167 -14.74 -10.25 -5.98
N VAL A 168 -15.62 -11.24 -6.01
CA VAL A 168 -15.24 -12.65 -6.08
C VAL A 168 -15.53 -13.18 -7.47
N GLU A 169 -14.48 -13.64 -8.15
CA GLU A 169 -14.60 -14.19 -9.51
C GLU A 169 -15.35 -15.52 -9.49
N ASN A 170 -16.43 -15.62 -10.27
CA ASN A 170 -17.24 -16.84 -10.39
C ASN A 170 -16.40 -18.08 -10.75
N ALA A 171 -15.36 -17.90 -11.57
CA ALA A 171 -14.47 -18.97 -11.99
C ALA A 171 -13.61 -19.55 -10.85
N THR A 172 -13.48 -18.81 -9.75
CA THR A 172 -12.64 -19.21 -8.60
C THR A 172 -13.45 -19.77 -7.43
N LEU A 173 -14.79 -19.77 -7.50
CA LEU A 173 -15.64 -20.20 -6.39
C LEU A 173 -15.35 -21.63 -5.92
N GLU A 174 -14.95 -22.53 -6.84
CA GLU A 174 -14.59 -23.91 -6.51
C GLU A 174 -13.21 -24.04 -5.82
N ASP A 175 -12.35 -23.00 -5.92
CA ASP A 175 -11.04 -22.97 -5.27
C ASP A 175 -11.13 -22.45 -3.80
N TRP A 176 -12.27 -21.89 -3.41
CA TRP A 176 -12.53 -21.48 -2.03
C TRP A 176 -12.78 -22.70 -1.14
N GLU A 177 -12.07 -22.78 -0.03
CA GLU A 177 -12.23 -23.82 1.00
C GLU A 177 -13.57 -23.67 1.73
N TYR A 178 -13.99 -22.41 1.94
CA TYR A 178 -15.29 -22.03 2.47
C TYR A 178 -15.90 -20.94 1.59
N PRO A 179 -17.23 -20.90 1.39
CA PRO A 179 -17.85 -19.84 0.59
C PRO A 179 -17.42 -18.45 1.08
N PRO A 180 -17.15 -17.50 0.18
CA PRO A 180 -16.49 -16.23 0.51
C PRO A 180 -17.20 -15.40 1.59
N PHE A 181 -18.52 -15.51 1.71
CA PHE A 181 -19.33 -14.71 2.63
C PHE A 181 -19.97 -15.55 3.76
N ASP A 182 -19.50 -16.78 4.00
CA ASP A 182 -20.01 -17.60 5.12
C ASP A 182 -19.36 -17.21 6.47
N ALA A 183 -18.21 -16.51 6.43
CA ALA A 183 -17.41 -16.11 7.59
C ALA A 183 -17.08 -17.28 8.54
N VAL A 184 -16.41 -18.32 8.03
CA VAL A 184 -16.17 -19.56 8.78
C VAL A 184 -14.93 -19.44 9.67
N TYR A 185 -15.10 -19.59 10.98
CA TYR A 185 -13.98 -19.74 11.92
C TYR A 185 -13.54 -21.21 12.02
N ASP A 186 -12.27 -21.47 11.71
CA ASP A 186 -11.64 -22.78 11.92
C ASP A 186 -10.81 -22.79 13.20
N GLU A 187 -11.36 -23.39 14.25
CA GLU A 187 -10.72 -23.55 15.56
C GLU A 187 -9.34 -24.21 15.50
N LYS A 188 -9.08 -25.08 14.52
CA LYS A 188 -7.80 -25.80 14.44
C LYS A 188 -6.67 -24.90 13.97
N SER A 189 -6.95 -24.03 13.00
CA SER A 189 -5.96 -23.11 12.45
C SER A 189 -6.00 -21.73 13.12
N GLY A 190 -7.09 -21.39 13.81
CA GLY A 190 -7.35 -20.11 14.44
C GLY A 190 -7.75 -19.00 13.46
N TYR A 191 -8.01 -19.35 12.19
CA TYR A 191 -8.37 -18.39 11.15
C TYR A 191 -9.88 -18.27 10.99
N LEU A 192 -10.34 -17.03 10.77
CA LEU A 192 -11.66 -16.74 10.21
C LEU A 192 -11.52 -16.52 8.71
N TYR A 193 -12.19 -17.35 7.91
CA TYR A 193 -12.17 -17.31 6.45
C TYR A 193 -13.36 -16.52 5.91
N GLY A 194 -13.11 -15.61 4.98
CA GLY A 194 -14.13 -14.85 4.28
C GLY A 194 -13.55 -13.63 3.55
N ARG A 195 -14.23 -13.18 2.49
CA ARG A 195 -13.91 -11.94 1.79
C ARG A 195 -14.18 -10.76 2.72
N GLY A 196 -13.16 -9.93 2.92
CA GLY A 196 -13.17 -8.85 3.91
C GLY A 196 -12.91 -9.31 5.34
N ALA A 197 -12.62 -10.60 5.57
CA ALA A 197 -12.19 -11.04 6.89
C ALA A 197 -10.91 -10.32 7.32
N SER A 198 -10.03 -9.97 6.38
CA SER A 198 -8.85 -9.16 6.62
C SER A 198 -9.07 -7.71 6.16
N ASP A 199 -9.39 -7.51 4.89
CA ASP A 199 -9.36 -6.20 4.21
C ASP A 199 -10.78 -5.68 3.90
N ASP A 200 -11.31 -4.70 4.64
CA ASP A 200 -10.77 -4.08 5.87
C ASP A 200 -11.78 -4.08 7.03
N LYS A 201 -12.76 -4.99 6.97
CA LYS A 201 -13.76 -5.15 8.05
C LYS A 201 -13.12 -5.53 9.38
N SER A 202 -11.89 -6.05 9.35
CA SER A 202 -11.12 -6.33 10.55
C SER A 202 -10.78 -5.05 11.33
N ALA A 203 -10.36 -3.96 10.65
CA ALA A 203 -10.11 -2.69 11.32
C ALA A 203 -11.39 -2.10 11.90
N ILE A 204 -12.52 -2.13 11.16
CA ILE A 204 -13.83 -1.67 11.66
C ILE A 204 -14.17 -2.35 12.99
N THR A 205 -14.16 -3.69 13.02
CA THR A 205 -14.59 -4.46 14.19
C THR A 205 -13.63 -4.34 15.37
N ALA A 206 -12.32 -4.20 15.11
CA ALA A 206 -11.34 -3.94 16.16
C ALA A 206 -11.46 -2.52 16.76
N LEU A 207 -11.64 -1.48 15.92
CA LEU A 207 -11.85 -0.11 16.37
C LEU A 207 -13.13 0.02 17.20
N MET A 208 -14.23 -0.54 16.69
CA MET A 208 -15.52 -0.55 17.37
C MET A 208 -15.44 -1.36 18.67
N THR A 209 -14.75 -2.50 18.69
CA THR A 209 -14.58 -3.26 19.94
C THR A 209 -13.75 -2.49 20.97
N ALA A 210 -12.65 -1.85 20.57
CA ALA A 210 -11.82 -1.06 21.47
C ALA A 210 -12.62 0.07 22.13
N MET A 211 -13.41 0.80 21.34
CA MET A 211 -14.24 1.90 21.86
C MET A 211 -15.42 1.39 22.70
N GLU A 212 -16.10 0.33 22.28
CA GLU A 212 -17.18 -0.28 23.06
C GLU A 212 -16.67 -0.73 24.45
N SER A 213 -15.48 -1.33 24.50
CA SER A 213 -14.82 -1.73 25.75
C SER A 213 -14.42 -0.54 26.62
N LEU A 214 -13.96 0.57 26.05
CA LEU A 214 -13.70 1.81 26.78
C LEU A 214 -15.00 2.39 27.36
N LEU A 215 -16.03 2.56 26.53
CA LEU A 215 -17.33 3.13 26.91
C LEU A 215 -18.09 2.30 27.95
N SER A 216 -17.79 1.00 28.06
CA SER A 216 -18.38 0.08 29.03
C SER A 216 -17.85 0.27 30.46
N GLN A 217 -16.71 0.96 30.62
CA GLN A 217 -16.11 1.19 31.93
C GLN A 217 -16.75 2.40 32.62
N GLU A 218 -17.08 2.24 33.92
CA GLU A 218 -17.90 3.22 34.67
C GLU A 218 -17.34 4.65 34.68
N ASN A 219 -16.01 4.81 34.57
CA ASN A 219 -15.33 6.11 34.70
C ASN A 219 -14.67 6.59 33.40
N TYR A 220 -14.99 5.97 32.26
CA TYR A 220 -14.41 6.42 31.00
C TYR A 220 -15.26 7.54 30.37
N GLU A 221 -14.69 8.75 30.38
CA GLU A 221 -15.17 9.90 29.63
C GLU A 221 -13.95 10.48 28.88
N PRO A 222 -13.95 10.49 27.54
CA PRO A 222 -12.78 10.90 26.80
C PRO A 222 -12.50 12.39 27.02
N ARG A 223 -11.22 12.73 27.17
CA ARG A 223 -10.77 14.12 27.18
C ARG A 223 -10.71 14.70 25.77
N ARG A 224 -10.19 13.94 24.80
CA ARG A 224 -10.09 14.31 23.39
C ARG A 224 -11.18 13.62 22.59
N THR A 225 -11.75 14.34 21.64
CA THR A 225 -12.72 13.79 20.69
C THR A 225 -12.09 12.67 19.84
N VAL A 226 -12.78 11.53 19.76
CA VAL A 226 -12.38 10.38 18.95
C VAL A 226 -13.37 10.25 17.79
N ILE A 227 -12.85 10.22 16.56
CA ILE A 227 -13.67 10.14 15.35
C ILE A 227 -13.34 8.83 14.62
N PHE A 228 -14.36 8.04 14.33
CA PHE A 228 -14.26 6.93 13.38
C PHE A 228 -14.90 7.34 12.07
N ALA A 229 -14.21 7.08 10.96
CA ALA A 229 -14.70 7.36 9.62
C ALA A 229 -14.54 6.13 8.73
N PHE A 230 -15.66 5.53 8.35
CA PHE A 230 -15.69 4.33 7.54
C PHE A 230 -16.14 4.64 6.10
N GLY A 231 -15.18 4.53 5.17
CA GLY A 231 -15.40 4.60 3.73
C GLY A 231 -16.25 3.43 3.21
N PHE A 232 -16.68 3.49 1.96
CA PHE A 232 -17.53 2.44 1.35
C PHE A 232 -17.21 2.17 -0.13
N ASP A 233 -16.13 2.77 -0.65
CA ASP A 233 -15.68 2.56 -2.02
C ASP A 233 -14.15 2.62 -2.17
N GLU A 234 -13.39 2.28 -1.11
CA GLU A 234 -11.92 2.31 -1.11
C GLU A 234 -11.37 1.46 -2.26
N GLU A 235 -11.93 0.26 -2.43
CA GLU A 235 -11.51 -0.71 -3.45
C GLU A 235 -11.82 -0.21 -4.88
N CYS A 236 -12.68 0.81 -4.99
CA CYS A 236 -12.94 1.57 -6.21
C CYS A 236 -12.40 3.00 -6.17
N SER A 237 -11.33 3.23 -5.39
CA SER A 237 -10.58 4.49 -5.26
C SER A 237 -11.12 5.55 -4.28
N GLY A 238 -12.16 5.27 -3.48
CA GLY A 238 -12.59 6.08 -2.34
C GLY A 238 -13.21 7.44 -2.71
N LEU A 239 -13.68 7.63 -3.96
CA LEU A 239 -14.10 8.94 -4.48
C LEU A 239 -15.47 9.37 -3.97
N ARG A 240 -16.34 8.44 -3.60
CA ARG A 240 -17.71 8.71 -3.11
C ARG A 240 -17.78 8.66 -1.59
N GLY A 241 -16.97 7.83 -0.95
CA GLY A 241 -16.84 7.63 0.48
C GLY A 241 -15.83 8.58 1.10
N ALA A 242 -14.56 8.17 1.20
CA ALA A 242 -13.55 8.92 1.93
C ALA A 242 -13.31 10.35 1.42
N ALA A 243 -13.39 10.60 0.12
CA ALA A 243 -13.30 11.97 -0.40
C ALA A 243 -14.44 12.88 0.12
N SER A 244 -15.66 12.34 0.24
CA SER A 244 -16.82 13.06 0.79
C SER A 244 -16.69 13.25 2.30
N ILE A 245 -16.26 12.21 3.02
CA ILE A 245 -16.04 12.27 4.47
C ILE A 245 -14.93 13.26 4.79
N SER A 246 -13.82 13.23 4.05
CA SER A 246 -12.71 14.18 4.20
C SER A 246 -13.18 15.62 4.09
N LYS A 247 -13.96 15.94 3.05
CA LYS A 247 -14.54 17.28 2.89
C LYS A 247 -15.45 17.67 4.06
N HIS A 248 -16.30 16.75 4.51
CA HIS A 248 -17.19 16.98 5.64
C HIS A 248 -16.41 17.26 6.94
N LEU A 249 -15.34 16.52 7.21
CA LEU A 249 -14.46 16.74 8.36
C LEU A 249 -13.63 18.02 8.22
N GLU A 250 -13.18 18.37 7.02
CA GLU A 250 -12.44 19.61 6.75
C GLU A 250 -13.34 20.83 6.98
N GLU A 251 -14.63 20.75 6.61
CA GLU A 251 -15.62 21.79 6.90
C GLU A 251 -15.85 21.97 8.41
N ARG A 252 -15.76 20.89 9.20
CA ARG A 252 -15.99 20.91 10.65
C ARG A 252 -14.77 21.36 11.46
N TYR A 253 -13.61 20.80 11.17
CA TYR A 253 -12.39 20.97 11.97
C TYR A 253 -11.34 21.88 11.31
N GLY A 254 -11.52 22.20 10.02
CA GLY A 254 -10.57 22.99 9.24
C GLY A 254 -9.37 22.19 8.74
N GLN A 255 -8.59 22.83 7.87
CA GLN A 255 -7.33 22.28 7.38
C GLN A 255 -6.33 22.13 8.53
N GLY A 256 -5.73 20.94 8.67
CA GLY A 256 -4.84 20.62 9.79
C GLY A 256 -5.55 20.48 11.14
N GLY A 257 -6.87 20.37 11.17
CA GLY A 257 -7.68 20.30 12.38
C GLY A 257 -7.68 18.96 13.11
N ILE A 258 -7.02 17.93 12.56
CA ILE A 258 -6.95 16.58 13.14
C ILE A 258 -5.51 16.31 13.63
N ALA A 259 -5.36 15.86 14.87
CA ALA A 259 -4.05 15.62 15.49
C ALA A 259 -3.28 14.49 14.81
N VAL A 260 -3.96 13.37 14.56
CA VAL A 260 -3.42 12.18 13.91
C VAL A 260 -4.52 11.45 13.14
N ILE A 261 -4.16 10.89 12.00
CA ILE A 261 -4.99 9.96 11.23
C ILE A 261 -4.29 8.60 11.24
N LEU A 262 -5.03 7.56 11.61
CA LEU A 262 -4.59 6.18 11.51
C LEU A 262 -5.54 5.41 10.60
N ASP A 263 -4.97 4.73 9.61
CA ASP A 263 -5.69 3.95 8.60
C ASP A 263 -5.06 2.57 8.43
N GLU A 264 -5.66 1.72 7.62
CA GLU A 264 -5.13 0.42 7.24
C GLU A 264 -3.80 0.48 6.47
N GLY A 265 -3.20 -0.69 6.24
CA GLY A 265 -2.06 -0.88 5.35
C GLY A 265 -0.72 -0.96 6.07
N GLY A 266 0.30 -0.32 5.50
CA GLY A 266 1.68 -0.50 5.94
C GLY A 266 2.22 -1.91 5.71
N ALA A 267 3.40 -2.22 6.25
CA ALA A 267 4.01 -3.54 6.12
C ALA A 267 3.79 -4.43 7.35
N GLY A 268 2.79 -4.07 8.17
CA GLY A 268 2.37 -4.78 9.37
C GLY A 268 3.48 -4.96 10.41
N LEU A 269 3.44 -6.11 11.07
CA LEU A 269 4.44 -6.59 12.02
C LEU A 269 5.37 -7.63 11.39
N GLN A 270 6.68 -7.45 11.56
CA GLN A 270 7.70 -8.37 11.01
C GLN A 270 8.72 -8.76 12.09
N LYS A 271 8.86 -10.06 12.34
CA LYS A 271 9.80 -10.57 13.35
C LYS A 271 11.11 -11.04 12.71
N VAL A 272 12.22 -10.52 13.19
CA VAL A 272 13.59 -10.91 12.79
C VAL A 272 14.39 -11.26 14.05
N GLY A 273 14.59 -12.56 14.28
CA GLY A 273 15.14 -13.05 15.54
C GLY A 273 14.28 -12.62 16.73
N ASP A 274 14.89 -11.97 17.72
CA ASP A 274 14.21 -11.45 18.92
C ASP A 274 13.74 -9.98 18.78
N THR A 275 13.76 -9.43 17.56
CA THR A 275 13.29 -8.07 17.26
C THR A 275 12.00 -8.11 16.45
N LEU A 276 10.99 -7.35 16.88
CA LEU A 276 9.74 -7.15 16.16
C LEU A 276 9.73 -5.75 15.56
N TYR A 277 9.61 -5.65 14.24
CA TYR A 277 9.48 -4.39 13.52
C TYR A 277 8.01 -4.08 13.30
N ALA A 278 7.59 -2.89 13.71
CA ALA A 278 6.30 -2.31 13.36
C ALA A 278 6.54 -1.27 12.28
N LEU A 279 5.93 -1.46 11.11
CA LEU A 279 6.26 -0.72 9.90
C LEU A 279 5.05 0.04 9.36
N PRO A 280 4.59 1.10 10.06
CA PRO A 280 3.55 1.98 9.54
C PRO A 280 4.06 2.66 8.27
N ALA A 281 3.23 2.70 7.23
CA ALA A 281 3.54 3.50 6.07
C ALA A 281 3.31 4.97 6.35
N VAL A 282 4.38 5.75 6.15
CA VAL A 282 4.37 7.21 6.31
C VAL A 282 4.18 7.94 4.98
N TYR A 283 4.09 7.21 3.88
CA TYR A 283 3.72 7.72 2.56
C TYR A 283 3.22 6.58 1.67
N GLU A 284 2.53 6.94 0.60
CA GLU A 284 2.08 6.05 -0.45
C GLU A 284 2.73 6.42 -1.78
N LYS A 285 2.96 5.41 -2.60
CA LYS A 285 3.37 5.61 -3.99
C LYS A 285 2.26 6.29 -4.80
N GLY A 286 2.66 6.97 -5.86
CA GLY A 286 1.72 7.53 -6.81
C GLY A 286 1.21 6.48 -7.81
N TYR A 287 0.15 6.82 -8.51
CA TYR A 287 -0.52 5.97 -9.49
C TYR A 287 -0.63 6.66 -10.84
N LEU A 288 -0.37 5.94 -11.93
CA LEU A 288 -0.56 6.44 -13.28
C LEU A 288 -0.98 5.33 -14.24
N ASP A 289 -2.16 5.48 -14.83
CA ASP A 289 -2.57 4.68 -15.99
C ASP A 289 -2.32 5.46 -17.28
N VAL A 290 -1.52 4.87 -18.16
CA VAL A 290 -1.26 5.38 -19.51
C VAL A 290 -1.93 4.48 -20.53
N TRP A 291 -2.70 5.10 -21.41
CA TRP A 291 -3.37 4.45 -22.52
C TRP A 291 -2.71 4.83 -23.84
N PHE A 292 -2.56 3.83 -24.72
CA PHE A 292 -1.99 3.97 -26.05
C PHE A 292 -3.07 3.56 -27.04
N ASP A 293 -3.54 4.53 -27.82
CA ASP A 293 -4.56 4.31 -28.84
C ASP A 293 -3.91 4.45 -30.22
N LEU A 294 -3.86 3.34 -30.95
CA LEU A 294 -3.27 3.27 -32.28
C LEU A 294 -4.36 3.09 -33.34
N GLU A 295 -4.51 4.11 -34.17
CA GLU A 295 -5.33 4.10 -35.37
C GLU A 295 -4.44 3.90 -36.60
N VAL A 296 -4.81 2.97 -37.48
CA VAL A 296 -4.13 2.72 -38.76
C VAL A 296 -5.15 2.37 -39.84
N LEU A 297 -4.75 2.43 -41.10
CA LEU A 297 -5.57 1.92 -42.19
C LEU A 297 -5.82 0.40 -42.08
N GLY A 298 -7.09 0.02 -42.19
CA GLY A 298 -7.54 -1.37 -42.24
C GLY A 298 -7.29 -2.02 -43.59
N GLY A 299 -7.83 -3.23 -43.79
CA GLY A 299 -7.67 -3.94 -45.05
C GLY A 299 -8.12 -5.40 -45.01
N HIS A 300 -8.02 -6.06 -46.17
CA HIS A 300 -8.38 -7.46 -46.32
C HIS A 300 -7.19 -8.38 -46.01
N SER A 301 -7.37 -9.40 -45.16
CA SER A 301 -6.27 -10.27 -44.71
C SER A 301 -5.63 -11.12 -45.82
N SER A 302 -6.24 -11.26 -47.01
CA SER A 302 -5.62 -11.96 -48.14
C SER A 302 -4.58 -11.12 -48.89
N THR A 303 -4.54 -9.81 -48.65
CA THR A 303 -3.58 -8.86 -49.23
C THR A 303 -3.15 -7.89 -48.14
N PRO A 304 -2.50 -8.38 -47.07
CA PRO A 304 -2.22 -7.56 -45.91
C PRO A 304 -1.06 -6.59 -46.18
N THR A 305 -1.04 -5.48 -45.46
CA THR A 305 0.20 -4.72 -45.28
C THR A 305 1.21 -5.57 -44.47
N PRO A 306 2.52 -5.29 -44.53
CA PRO A 306 3.52 -6.10 -43.83
C PRO A 306 3.35 -6.17 -42.30
N HIS A 307 2.62 -5.22 -41.70
CA HIS A 307 2.39 -5.14 -40.26
C HIS A 307 0.96 -4.68 -39.97
N THR A 308 0.34 -5.24 -38.93
CA THR A 308 -0.97 -4.83 -38.43
C THR A 308 -0.80 -3.90 -37.22
N SER A 309 -1.85 -3.18 -36.82
CA SER A 309 -1.83 -2.39 -35.58
C SER A 309 -1.46 -3.23 -34.36
N ILE A 310 -1.94 -4.48 -34.26
CA ILE A 310 -1.59 -5.41 -33.18
C ILE A 310 -0.09 -5.74 -33.20
N GLY A 311 0.50 -5.94 -34.40
CA GLY A 311 1.93 -6.18 -34.54
C GLY A 311 2.78 -4.95 -34.19
N MET A 312 2.30 -3.74 -34.50
CA MET A 312 2.96 -2.50 -34.08
C MET A 312 2.86 -2.31 -32.56
N MET A 313 1.69 -2.57 -31.98
CA MET A 313 1.45 -2.47 -30.55
C MET A 313 2.29 -3.48 -29.76
N SER A 314 2.52 -4.69 -30.29
CA SER A 314 3.38 -5.67 -29.64
C SER A 314 4.85 -5.24 -29.58
N GLU A 315 5.33 -4.44 -30.54
CA GLU A 315 6.66 -3.81 -30.46
C GLU A 315 6.72 -2.74 -29.37
N ILE A 316 5.64 -1.98 -29.17
CA ILE A 316 5.52 -1.03 -28.05
C ILE A 316 5.55 -1.77 -26.72
N VAL A 317 4.74 -2.83 -26.57
CA VAL A 317 4.74 -3.70 -25.38
C VAL A 317 6.15 -4.23 -25.11
N THR A 318 6.83 -4.74 -26.13
CA THR A 318 8.21 -5.25 -26.00
C THR A 318 9.18 -4.15 -25.55
N ALA A 319 9.06 -2.94 -26.08
CA ALA A 319 9.92 -1.81 -25.69
C ALA A 319 9.70 -1.39 -24.23
N LEU A 320 8.44 -1.38 -23.77
CA LEU A 320 8.06 -1.10 -22.39
C LEU A 320 8.59 -2.19 -21.45
N GLU A 321 8.26 -3.46 -21.69
CA GLU A 321 8.62 -4.59 -20.83
C GLU A 321 10.14 -4.86 -20.77
N SER A 322 10.86 -4.63 -21.87
CA SER A 322 12.33 -4.76 -21.90
C SER A 322 13.07 -3.60 -21.23
N SER A 323 12.34 -2.58 -20.77
CA SER A 323 12.88 -1.42 -20.08
C SER A 323 12.21 -1.31 -18.71
N PRO A 324 12.63 -2.04 -17.68
CA PRO A 324 12.16 -1.81 -16.31
C PRO A 324 12.73 -0.51 -15.73
N PHE A 325 12.10 0.00 -14.67
CA PHE A 325 12.68 1.05 -13.84
C PHE A 325 13.78 0.48 -12.93
N GLU A 326 14.72 1.32 -12.49
CA GLU A 326 15.79 0.89 -11.58
C GLU A 326 15.40 1.13 -10.11
N PRO A 327 15.72 0.20 -9.19
CA PRO A 327 15.47 0.38 -7.77
C PRO A 327 16.38 1.46 -7.18
N LYS A 328 15.84 2.33 -6.33
CA LYS A 328 16.59 3.43 -5.71
C LYS A 328 16.16 3.66 -4.26
N ILE A 329 17.14 3.87 -3.39
CA ILE A 329 16.92 4.33 -2.02
C ILE A 329 17.25 5.82 -1.97
N ILE A 330 16.29 6.63 -1.55
CA ILE A 330 16.47 8.08 -1.39
C ILE A 330 17.20 8.33 -0.06
N PRO A 331 18.33 9.07 -0.07
CA PRO A 331 19.01 9.47 1.15
C PRO A 331 18.06 10.16 2.12
N ASP A 332 18.15 9.80 3.39
CA ASP A 332 17.28 10.28 4.50
C ASP A 332 15.75 10.13 4.32
N GLY A 333 15.29 9.47 3.25
CA GLY A 333 13.89 9.14 3.06
C GLY A 333 13.39 8.02 3.98
N PRO A 334 12.07 7.76 4.05
CA PRO A 334 11.46 6.81 4.97
C PRO A 334 12.05 5.40 4.90
N ILE A 335 12.22 4.86 3.69
CA ILE A 335 12.82 3.54 3.50
C ILE A 335 14.26 3.51 4.00
N HIS A 336 15.04 4.57 3.77
CA HIS A 336 16.41 4.64 4.30
C HIS A 336 16.42 4.68 5.83
N GLN A 337 15.52 5.45 6.44
CA GLN A 337 15.34 5.50 7.90
C GLN A 337 14.95 4.13 8.48
N GLY A 338 14.01 3.42 7.85
CA GLY A 338 13.65 2.05 8.22
C GLY A 338 14.83 1.08 8.12
N LEU A 339 15.66 1.21 7.07
CA LEU A 339 16.88 0.43 6.93
C LEU A 339 17.94 0.79 7.98
N ILE A 340 18.05 2.04 8.41
CA ILE A 340 18.91 2.43 9.54
C ILE A 340 18.44 1.74 10.82
N CYS A 341 17.13 1.69 11.08
CA CYS A 341 16.58 0.92 12.20
C CYS A 341 16.94 -0.57 12.11
N PHE A 342 16.70 -1.18 10.94
CA PHE A 342 17.00 -2.59 10.71
C PHE A 342 18.49 -2.91 10.93
N THR A 343 19.38 -2.10 10.39
CA THR A 343 20.84 -2.31 10.53
C THR A 343 21.35 -2.04 11.94
N ARG A 344 20.64 -1.23 12.74
CA ARG A 344 20.97 -1.00 14.15
C ARG A 344 20.53 -2.16 15.06
N TYR A 345 19.30 -2.64 14.90
CA TYR A 345 18.71 -3.64 15.82
C TYR A 345 18.85 -5.08 15.30
N SER A 346 19.14 -5.29 14.02
CA SER A 346 19.39 -6.61 13.43
C SER A 346 20.59 -6.62 12.45
N PRO A 347 21.78 -6.11 12.83
CA PRO A 347 22.94 -5.98 11.94
C PRO A 347 23.41 -7.29 11.32
N TYR A 348 23.15 -8.41 12.00
CA TYR A 348 23.60 -9.75 11.57
C TYR A 348 22.60 -10.45 10.65
N ALA A 349 21.38 -9.94 10.50
CA ALA A 349 20.35 -10.56 9.66
C ALA A 349 20.70 -10.44 8.17
N LEU A 350 21.23 -9.29 7.74
CA LEU A 350 21.85 -9.08 6.42
C LEU A 350 23.15 -8.28 6.57
N PRO A 351 24.30 -8.96 6.79
CA PRO A 351 25.57 -8.27 6.99
C PRO A 351 26.01 -7.41 5.80
N GLU A 352 25.76 -7.86 4.57
CA GLU A 352 26.08 -7.11 3.35
C GLU A 352 25.27 -5.82 3.25
N LEU A 353 23.95 -5.90 3.47
CA LEU A 353 23.06 -4.74 3.51
C LEU A 353 23.49 -3.76 4.60
N THR A 354 23.81 -4.28 5.79
CA THR A 354 24.30 -3.50 6.92
C THR A 354 25.58 -2.74 6.56
N GLY A 355 26.51 -3.40 5.87
CA GLY A 355 27.72 -2.75 5.34
C GLY A 355 27.39 -1.63 4.35
N TYR A 356 26.50 -1.88 3.39
CA TYR A 356 26.13 -0.88 2.39
C TYR A 356 25.44 0.35 2.98
N ILE A 357 24.50 0.17 3.90
CA ILE A 357 23.81 1.29 4.56
C ILE A 357 24.79 2.09 5.42
N ASN A 358 25.63 1.44 6.23
CA ASN A 358 26.60 2.12 7.09
C ASN A 358 27.69 2.87 6.32
N TRP A 359 28.03 2.42 5.11
CA TRP A 359 28.99 3.09 4.22
C TRP A 359 28.33 4.08 3.24
N GLY A 360 27.01 4.25 3.26
CA GLY A 360 26.28 5.14 2.35
C GLY A 360 26.23 4.66 0.90
N LEU A 361 26.42 3.35 0.64
CA LEU A 361 26.40 2.74 -0.70
C LEU A 361 24.97 2.36 -1.11
N LEU A 362 24.08 3.37 -1.18
CA LEU A 362 22.64 3.17 -1.36
C LEU A 362 22.26 2.47 -2.67
N ASP A 363 22.98 2.68 -3.77
CA ASP A 363 22.70 1.98 -5.03
C ASP A 363 22.97 0.48 -4.94
N LYS A 364 24.01 0.09 -4.17
CA LYS A 364 24.30 -1.33 -3.92
C LYS A 364 23.27 -1.94 -2.98
N ALA A 365 22.86 -1.20 -1.94
CA ALA A 365 21.79 -1.60 -1.05
C ALA A 365 20.46 -1.80 -1.81
N ALA A 366 20.10 -0.86 -2.69
CA ALA A 366 18.88 -0.94 -3.50
C ALA A 366 18.87 -2.17 -4.41
N LYS A 367 19.98 -2.44 -5.10
CA LYS A 367 20.12 -3.63 -5.96
C LYS A 367 20.05 -4.93 -5.15
N LEU A 368 20.69 -4.98 -3.98
CA LEU A 368 20.63 -6.15 -3.09
C LEU A 368 19.20 -6.40 -2.60
N LEU A 369 18.49 -5.36 -2.15
CA LEU A 369 17.10 -5.46 -1.69
C LEU A 369 16.14 -5.86 -2.81
N ALA A 370 16.32 -5.31 -4.00
CA ALA A 370 15.49 -5.68 -5.15
C ALA A 370 15.62 -7.17 -5.54
N GLN A 371 16.71 -7.83 -5.15
CA GLN A 371 16.96 -9.24 -5.44
C GLN A 371 16.41 -10.19 -4.36
N THR A 372 15.95 -9.69 -3.20
CA THR A 372 15.49 -10.57 -2.12
C THR A 372 14.10 -11.14 -2.38
N GLN A 373 13.15 -10.28 -2.76
CA GLN A 373 11.77 -10.66 -3.08
C GLN A 373 11.09 -9.57 -3.90
N ARG A 374 10.05 -9.95 -4.66
CA ARG A 374 9.35 -9.07 -5.60
C ARG A 374 8.68 -7.90 -4.89
N GLU A 375 8.10 -8.14 -3.73
CA GLU A 375 7.43 -7.13 -2.91
C GLU A 375 8.43 -6.05 -2.46
N THR A 376 9.60 -6.47 -1.96
CA THR A 376 10.70 -5.57 -1.56
C THR A 376 11.23 -4.75 -2.72
N GLN A 377 11.34 -5.34 -3.91
CA GLN A 377 11.76 -4.62 -5.12
C GLN A 377 10.85 -3.43 -5.40
N TYR A 378 9.53 -3.63 -5.41
CA TYR A 378 8.59 -2.58 -5.79
C TYR A 378 8.32 -1.55 -4.69
N PHE A 379 8.82 -1.73 -3.46
CA PHE A 379 8.88 -0.65 -2.46
C PHE A 379 9.84 0.47 -2.87
N ILE A 380 10.95 0.13 -3.54
CA ILE A 380 12.01 1.07 -3.91
C ILE A 380 12.11 1.31 -5.42
N GLN A 381 11.21 0.72 -6.19
CA GLN A 381 11.20 0.78 -7.65
C GLN A 381 9.80 1.10 -8.17
N THR A 382 9.69 1.96 -9.18
CA THR A 382 8.44 2.14 -9.94
C THR A 382 8.08 0.83 -10.64
N SER A 383 6.85 0.36 -10.45
CA SER A 383 6.32 -0.77 -11.22
C SER A 383 5.72 -0.28 -12.52
N GLN A 384 5.75 -1.14 -13.54
CA GLN A 384 5.13 -0.95 -14.83
C GLN A 384 4.51 -2.29 -15.22
N ALA A 385 3.22 -2.31 -15.55
CA ALA A 385 2.51 -3.52 -15.90
C ALA A 385 1.57 -3.26 -17.08
N VAL A 386 1.80 -3.96 -18.19
CA VAL A 386 0.89 -3.98 -19.33
C VAL A 386 -0.25 -4.94 -19.03
N ASN A 387 -1.44 -4.40 -18.76
CA ASN A 387 -2.57 -5.19 -18.25
C ASN A 387 -3.69 -5.40 -19.28
N VAL A 388 -3.90 -4.44 -20.18
CA VAL A 388 -5.02 -4.46 -21.14
C VAL A 388 -4.48 -4.30 -22.55
N ILE A 389 -4.90 -5.17 -23.47
CA ILE A 389 -4.71 -4.99 -24.92
C ILE A 389 -5.98 -5.44 -25.65
N ALA A 390 -6.49 -4.62 -26.56
CA ALA A 390 -7.65 -4.97 -27.37
C ALA A 390 -7.49 -4.44 -28.81
N GLY A 391 -7.83 -5.28 -29.78
CA GLY A 391 -7.78 -4.94 -31.20
C GLY A 391 -8.30 -6.07 -32.09
N GLY A 392 -8.92 -5.69 -33.22
CA GLY A 392 -9.49 -6.63 -34.18
C GLY A 392 -10.89 -7.13 -33.81
N GLN A 393 -11.70 -7.42 -34.84
CA GLN A 393 -13.07 -7.95 -34.66
C GLN A 393 -13.28 -9.31 -35.35
N LYS A 394 -12.58 -9.58 -36.46
CA LYS A 394 -12.63 -10.88 -37.15
C LYS A 394 -11.28 -11.18 -37.82
N ILE A 395 -11.00 -12.46 -38.04
CA ILE A 395 -9.70 -12.94 -38.56
C ILE A 395 -9.39 -12.51 -40.01
N ASN A 396 -10.41 -12.30 -40.85
CA ASN A 396 -10.25 -11.89 -42.24
C ASN A 396 -10.37 -10.37 -42.47
N SER A 397 -10.13 -9.56 -41.44
CA SER A 397 -9.99 -8.10 -41.54
C SER A 397 -8.76 -7.65 -40.76
N LEU A 398 -7.96 -6.76 -41.34
CA LEU A 398 -6.91 -6.09 -40.57
C LEU A 398 -7.57 -5.14 -39.56
N PRO A 399 -7.09 -5.07 -38.31
CA PRO A 399 -7.62 -4.14 -37.33
C PRO A 399 -7.24 -2.70 -37.67
N GLU A 400 -8.22 -1.80 -37.57
CA GLU A 400 -8.05 -0.35 -37.75
C GLU A 400 -7.69 0.37 -36.45
N PHE A 401 -8.09 -0.22 -35.32
CA PHE A 401 -7.88 0.33 -33.98
C PHE A 401 -7.30 -0.73 -33.06
N THR A 402 -6.33 -0.33 -32.23
CA THR A 402 -5.80 -1.15 -31.15
C THR A 402 -5.46 -0.27 -29.96
N THR A 403 -5.92 -0.67 -28.78
CA THR A 403 -5.70 0.03 -27.52
C THR A 403 -4.86 -0.81 -26.55
N LEU A 404 -4.06 -0.14 -25.72
CA LEU A 404 -3.18 -0.72 -24.73
C LEU A 404 -3.26 0.08 -23.43
N GLY A 405 -3.54 -0.58 -22.31
CA GLY A 405 -3.54 0.02 -20.97
C GLY A 405 -2.34 -0.44 -20.15
N VAL A 406 -1.58 0.53 -19.63
CA VAL A 406 -0.36 0.28 -18.85
C VAL A 406 -0.45 0.99 -17.50
N ASN A 407 -0.39 0.20 -16.44
CA ASN A 407 -0.42 0.69 -15.06
C ASN A 407 0.99 0.96 -14.53
N HIS A 408 1.12 2.04 -13.75
CA HIS A 408 2.34 2.36 -13.02
C HIS A 408 2.03 2.67 -11.55
N ARG A 409 2.73 2.03 -10.62
CA ARG A 409 2.84 2.47 -9.22
C ARG A 409 4.20 3.10 -9.03
N PHE A 410 4.29 4.41 -8.98
CA PHE A 410 5.56 5.12 -9.07
C PHE A 410 6.13 5.53 -7.72
N ALA A 411 7.44 5.32 -7.58
CA ALA A 411 8.19 5.62 -6.36
C ALA A 411 8.55 7.12 -6.28
N PRO A 412 8.88 7.66 -5.09
CA PRO A 412 9.05 9.11 -4.89
C PRO A 412 10.18 9.76 -5.71
N GLN A 413 11.11 8.96 -6.26
CA GLN A 413 12.15 9.44 -7.16
C GLN A 413 11.66 9.75 -8.59
N ASP A 414 10.48 9.24 -8.96
CA ASP A 414 9.87 9.43 -10.28
C ASP A 414 8.65 10.37 -10.16
N SER A 415 8.25 10.98 -11.28
CA SER A 415 7.05 11.81 -11.37
C SER A 415 6.20 11.40 -12.57
N ILE A 416 4.94 11.81 -12.60
CA ILE A 416 4.04 11.56 -13.74
C ILE A 416 4.70 12.03 -15.04
N GLY A 417 5.21 13.27 -15.06
CA GLY A 417 5.89 13.83 -16.23
C GLY A 417 7.17 13.09 -16.63
N SER A 418 7.96 12.59 -15.67
CA SER A 418 9.17 11.82 -16.00
C SER A 418 8.84 10.46 -16.63
N ILE A 419 7.79 9.81 -16.15
CA ILE A 419 7.29 8.53 -16.69
C ILE A 419 6.73 8.75 -18.10
N GLN A 420 5.90 9.78 -18.28
CA GLN A 420 5.35 10.17 -19.58
C GLN A 420 6.48 10.44 -20.60
N HIS A 421 7.48 11.22 -20.21
CA HIS A 421 8.63 11.51 -21.07
C HIS A 421 9.41 10.25 -21.44
N ARG A 422 9.62 9.36 -20.48
CA ARG A 422 10.27 8.07 -20.71
C ARG A 422 9.48 7.21 -21.70
N ILE A 423 8.16 7.12 -21.56
CA ILE A 423 7.28 6.39 -22.48
C ILE A 423 7.42 6.94 -23.90
N VAL A 424 7.37 8.26 -24.07
CA VAL A 424 7.58 8.91 -25.38
C VAL A 424 8.91 8.50 -26.00
N GLY A 425 9.98 8.50 -25.21
CA GLY A 425 11.30 8.03 -25.64
C GLY A 425 11.31 6.57 -26.12
N LEU A 426 10.59 5.69 -25.43
CA LEU A 426 10.52 4.25 -25.76
C LEU A 426 9.72 3.99 -27.04
N VAL A 427 8.61 4.69 -27.25
CA VAL A 427 7.77 4.49 -28.46
C VAL A 427 8.34 5.15 -29.70
N GLN A 428 9.28 6.10 -29.56
CA GLN A 428 9.82 6.87 -30.69
C GLN A 428 10.40 6.00 -31.81
N ARG A 429 10.98 4.83 -31.46
CA ARG A 429 11.51 3.88 -32.45
C ARG A 429 10.40 3.31 -33.33
N VAL A 430 9.27 2.93 -32.72
CA VAL A 430 8.09 2.39 -33.42
C VAL A 430 7.44 3.47 -34.28
N VAL A 431 7.27 4.67 -33.71
CA VAL A 431 6.73 5.85 -34.42
C VAL A 431 7.52 6.14 -35.70
N ARG A 432 8.87 6.16 -35.62
CA ARG A 432 9.73 6.39 -36.79
C ARG A 432 9.72 5.22 -37.78
N LYS A 433 9.69 3.98 -37.29
CA LYS A 433 9.68 2.77 -38.15
C LYS A 433 8.47 2.71 -39.07
N TYR A 434 7.32 3.16 -38.57
CA TYR A 434 6.03 3.07 -39.28
C TYR A 434 5.50 4.42 -39.78
N ASN A 435 6.30 5.49 -39.66
CA ASN A 435 5.92 6.87 -40.00
C ASN A 435 4.56 7.28 -39.38
N LEU A 436 4.39 6.99 -38.09
CA LEU A 436 3.16 7.33 -37.36
C LEU A 436 3.18 8.80 -36.93
N THR A 437 1.99 9.40 -36.89
CA THR A 437 1.79 10.65 -36.16
C THR A 437 1.68 10.34 -34.67
N LEU A 438 2.49 10.99 -33.83
CA LEU A 438 2.45 10.84 -32.38
C LEU A 438 1.78 12.06 -31.73
N GLU A 439 0.77 11.82 -30.90
CA GLU A 439 0.14 12.82 -30.05
C GLU A 439 0.37 12.44 -28.57
N PRO A 440 1.46 12.93 -27.95
CA PRO A 440 1.83 12.52 -26.60
C PRO A 440 1.22 13.46 -25.55
N PHE A 441 0.27 12.95 -24.77
CA PHE A 441 -0.29 13.59 -23.58
C PHE A 441 -0.80 15.02 -23.83
N ASP A 442 -1.69 15.16 -24.83
CA ASP A 442 -2.18 16.49 -25.19
C ASP A 442 -2.92 17.17 -24.02
N GLY A 443 -2.66 18.48 -23.81
CA GLY A 443 -3.17 19.24 -22.66
C GLY A 443 -2.69 18.80 -21.26
N ASP A 444 -1.78 17.83 -21.14
CA ASP A 444 -1.33 17.33 -19.84
C ASP A 444 -0.30 18.25 -19.16
N LYS A 445 -0.72 18.86 -18.05
CA LYS A 445 0.11 19.80 -17.27
C LYS A 445 1.35 19.16 -16.64
N ASP A 446 1.28 17.89 -16.22
CA ASP A 446 2.41 17.21 -15.60
C ASP A 446 3.52 17.00 -16.63
N TYR A 447 3.13 16.63 -17.85
CA TYR A 447 4.06 16.44 -18.96
C TYR A 447 4.69 17.76 -19.38
N ASP A 448 3.87 18.80 -19.56
CA ASP A 448 4.34 20.13 -19.96
C ASP A 448 5.30 20.73 -18.92
N HIS A 449 4.98 20.61 -17.64
CA HIS A 449 5.85 21.05 -16.56
C HIS A 449 7.19 20.30 -16.56
N TYR A 450 7.16 18.98 -16.76
CA TYR A 450 8.39 18.18 -16.81
C TYR A 450 9.25 18.55 -18.02
N LEU A 451 8.67 18.69 -19.22
CA LEU A 451 9.41 19.12 -20.41
C LEU A 451 10.07 20.49 -20.19
N HIS A 452 9.33 21.44 -19.64
CA HIS A 452 9.88 22.75 -19.29
C HIS A 452 11.05 22.64 -18.29
N SER A 453 10.93 21.77 -17.27
CA SER A 453 11.98 21.56 -16.27
C SER A 453 13.31 21.03 -16.84
N ILE A 454 13.25 20.31 -17.98
CA ILE A 454 14.42 19.79 -18.69
C ILE A 454 14.79 20.62 -19.94
N GLY A 455 14.16 21.79 -20.15
CA GLY A 455 14.43 22.68 -21.27
C GLY A 455 13.98 22.13 -22.64
N GLN A 456 13.00 21.23 -22.66
CA GLN A 456 12.44 20.65 -23.88
C GLN A 456 11.02 21.19 -24.15
N THR A 457 10.59 21.08 -25.39
CA THR A 457 9.21 21.32 -25.83
C THR A 457 8.62 20.04 -26.38
N ARG A 458 7.29 19.95 -26.51
CA ARG A 458 6.64 18.78 -27.09
C ARG A 458 7.24 18.46 -28.47
N ALA A 459 7.56 17.19 -28.67
CA ALA A 459 8.07 16.71 -29.94
C ALA A 459 6.94 16.73 -30.97
N ASN A 460 6.93 17.73 -31.85
CA ASN A 460 6.13 17.69 -33.07
C ASN A 460 6.87 16.85 -34.11
N THR A 461 6.56 15.56 -34.21
CA THR A 461 6.98 14.78 -35.38
C THR A 461 6.08 15.16 -36.56
N GLY A 462 6.56 16.09 -37.37
CA GLY A 462 5.96 16.38 -38.68
C GLY A 462 6.30 15.30 -39.71
N ASN A 463 5.34 15.03 -40.60
CA ASN A 463 5.37 13.99 -41.63
C ASN A 463 6.72 13.88 -42.36
N GLY A 464 7.38 12.74 -42.24
CA GLY A 464 8.47 12.36 -43.14
C GLY A 464 7.92 12.05 -44.53
N LEU A 465 8.59 12.56 -45.57
CA LEU A 465 8.26 12.28 -46.98
C LEU A 465 8.42 10.78 -47.28
N ASN A 466 7.35 10.12 -47.69
CA ASN A 466 7.36 8.72 -48.10
C ASN A 466 8.12 8.55 -49.43
N ALA A 467 9.00 7.55 -49.51
CA ALA A 467 9.47 7.03 -50.78
C ALA A 467 8.32 6.24 -51.47
N ASN A 468 8.22 6.33 -52.80
CA ASN A 468 7.08 5.85 -53.61
C ASN A 468 6.77 4.32 -53.55
N TRP A 469 7.39 3.55 -52.65
CA TRP A 469 7.27 2.08 -52.59
C TRP A 469 7.04 1.52 -51.17
N GLU A 470 6.92 2.35 -50.14
CA GLU A 470 6.63 1.88 -48.78
C GLU A 470 5.12 1.80 -48.51
N PRO A 471 4.64 0.81 -47.72
CA PRO A 471 3.23 0.74 -47.32
C PRO A 471 2.84 2.01 -46.56
N ILE A 472 1.77 2.67 -46.99
CA ILE A 472 1.23 3.83 -46.29
C ILE A 472 0.29 3.32 -45.21
N TYR A 473 0.69 3.48 -43.94
CA TYR A 473 -0.13 3.13 -42.79
C TYR A 473 -1.08 4.26 -42.37
N ASP A 474 -0.71 5.51 -42.66
CA ASP A 474 -1.38 6.75 -42.23
C ASP A 474 -1.82 6.71 -40.76
N GLY A 475 -0.91 6.17 -39.93
CA GLY A 475 -1.25 5.79 -38.57
C GLY A 475 -1.07 6.92 -37.58
N LYS A 476 -1.94 6.98 -36.58
CA LYS A 476 -1.90 7.94 -35.48
C LYS A 476 -1.85 7.18 -34.15
N LEU A 477 -0.84 7.49 -33.34
CA LEU A 477 -0.65 6.97 -31.99
C LEU A 477 -0.92 8.09 -30.99
N VAL A 478 -1.96 7.93 -30.19
CA VAL A 478 -2.31 8.85 -29.09
C VAL A 478 -1.86 8.24 -27.77
N LEU A 479 -1.18 9.02 -26.94
CA LEU A 479 -0.83 8.65 -25.57
C LEU A 479 -1.61 9.53 -24.60
N GLU A 480 -2.32 8.91 -23.66
CA GLU A 480 -3.16 9.63 -22.70
C GLU A 480 -2.94 9.10 -21.28
N ALA A 481 -2.89 10.00 -20.30
CA ALA A 481 -2.94 9.63 -18.89
C ALA A 481 -4.39 9.71 -18.40
N ARG A 482 -5.05 8.57 -18.16
CA ARG A 482 -6.48 8.53 -17.82
C ARG A 482 -6.76 8.56 -16.33
N LYS A 483 -5.89 7.99 -15.50
CA LYS A 483 -6.03 7.95 -14.04
C LYS A 483 -4.72 8.30 -13.37
N LYS A 484 -4.78 9.21 -12.39
CA LYS A 484 -3.61 9.78 -11.71
C LYS A 484 -3.84 9.88 -10.21
N SER A 485 -2.83 9.50 -9.43
CA SER A 485 -2.65 9.94 -8.04
C SER A 485 -1.18 10.28 -7.81
N TYR A 486 -0.91 11.17 -6.86
CA TYR A 486 0.44 11.62 -6.56
C TYR A 486 1.01 10.82 -5.40
N VAL A 487 2.34 10.77 -5.31
CA VAL A 487 3.03 10.32 -4.09
C VAL A 487 2.56 11.22 -2.95
N THR A 488 2.07 10.63 -1.86
CA THR A 488 1.56 11.40 -0.74
C THR A 488 2.70 12.05 0.05
N ARG A 489 2.38 13.11 0.79
CA ARG A 489 3.36 13.76 1.67
C ARG A 489 3.85 12.75 2.70
N GLN A 490 5.15 12.77 2.98
CA GLN A 490 5.73 11.99 4.05
C GLN A 490 5.25 12.51 5.42
N SER A 491 4.63 11.63 6.20
CA SER A 491 4.28 11.89 7.60
C SER A 491 5.53 11.99 8.47
N PRO A 492 5.54 12.87 9.49
CA PRO A 492 6.64 12.95 10.44
C PRO A 492 6.93 11.60 11.12
N THR A 493 8.21 11.31 11.33
CA THR A 493 8.71 10.10 12.04
C THR A 493 9.47 10.47 13.31
N GLN A 494 9.22 11.69 13.80
CA GLN A 494 9.82 12.34 14.96
C GLN A 494 8.82 13.38 15.48
N GLY A 495 8.92 13.75 16.76
CA GLY A 495 8.02 14.69 17.41
C GLY A 495 6.90 14.00 18.18
N ASP A 496 6.15 14.77 18.96
CA ASP A 496 5.30 14.24 20.03
C ASP A 496 4.26 13.23 19.54
N VAL A 497 3.63 13.47 18.37
CA VAL A 497 2.66 12.55 17.78
C VAL A 497 3.29 11.21 17.40
N TRP A 498 4.50 11.22 16.84
CA TRP A 498 5.23 9.98 16.52
C TRP A 498 5.69 9.26 17.78
N GLU A 499 6.13 10.00 18.81
CA GLU A 499 6.56 9.40 20.09
C GLU A 499 5.39 8.70 20.79
N ILE A 500 4.18 9.26 20.75
CA ILE A 500 2.96 8.62 21.28
C ILE A 500 2.61 7.37 20.48
N PHE A 501 2.59 7.45 19.14
CA PHE A 501 2.35 6.28 18.28
C PHE A 501 3.39 5.18 18.56
N ALA A 502 4.68 5.51 18.47
CA ALA A 502 5.78 4.56 18.64
C ALA A 502 5.84 3.99 20.06
N GLY A 503 5.60 4.82 21.08
CA GLY A 503 5.52 4.39 22.48
C GLY A 503 4.36 3.43 22.72
N THR A 504 3.19 3.70 22.14
CA THR A 504 2.02 2.80 22.19
C THR A 504 2.35 1.45 21.55
N VAL A 505 2.90 1.46 20.33
CA VAL A 505 3.33 0.22 19.65
C VAL A 505 4.31 -0.59 20.51
N ARG A 506 5.30 0.08 21.11
CA ARG A 506 6.27 -0.60 21.97
C ARG A 506 5.65 -1.18 23.24
N HIS A 507 4.61 -0.55 23.78
CA HIS A 507 3.88 -1.05 24.94
C HIS A 507 3.03 -2.26 24.55
N THR A 508 2.12 -2.11 23.58
CA THR A 508 1.15 -3.14 23.21
C THR A 508 1.82 -4.45 22.77
N PHE A 509 2.95 -4.38 22.06
CA PHE A 509 3.62 -5.55 21.49
C PHE A 509 4.86 -6.00 22.30
N ALA A 510 5.03 -5.51 23.53
CA ALA A 510 6.21 -5.77 24.36
C ALA A 510 6.43 -7.26 24.69
N ASP A 511 5.36 -8.06 24.71
CA ASP A 511 5.40 -9.50 25.01
C ASP A 511 5.78 -10.37 23.80
N GLN A 512 5.70 -9.83 22.59
CA GLN A 512 5.95 -10.57 21.36
C GLN A 512 7.44 -10.70 20.99
N ALA A 513 8.27 -9.80 21.50
CA ALA A 513 9.70 -9.76 21.21
C ALA A 513 10.50 -8.99 22.28
N ARG A 514 11.80 -9.28 22.39
CA ARG A 514 12.70 -8.59 23.31
C ARG A 514 12.83 -7.10 22.97
N THR A 515 12.73 -6.76 21.69
CA THR A 515 12.82 -5.38 21.22
C THR A 515 11.76 -5.16 20.16
N VAL A 516 10.87 -4.18 20.41
CA VAL A 516 9.90 -3.70 19.43
C VAL A 516 10.44 -2.42 18.82
N VAL A 517 10.52 -2.37 17.49
CA VAL A 517 11.11 -1.29 16.70
C VAL A 517 10.04 -0.71 15.78
N PRO A 518 9.34 0.36 16.20
CA PRO A 518 8.56 1.19 15.30
C PRO A 518 9.51 1.90 14.34
N ALA A 519 9.32 1.70 13.05
CA ALA A 519 10.17 2.30 12.02
C ALA A 519 9.34 2.68 10.80
N PRO A 520 9.69 3.76 10.09
CA PRO A 520 8.93 4.17 8.92
C PRO A 520 8.97 3.10 7.82
N GLY A 521 7.78 2.72 7.37
CA GLY A 521 7.54 1.94 6.17
C GLY A 521 7.02 2.83 5.03
N ALA A 522 6.59 2.17 3.96
CA ALA A 522 5.92 2.79 2.82
C ALA A 522 4.77 1.90 2.37
N MET A 523 3.92 2.42 1.47
CA MET A 523 2.90 1.63 0.79
C MET A 523 3.09 1.62 -0.71
N THR A 524 2.88 0.46 -1.31
CA THR A 524 2.85 0.28 -2.77
C THR A 524 1.48 0.57 -3.36
N GLY A 525 0.41 0.29 -2.60
CA GLY A 525 -0.97 0.66 -2.90
C GLY A 525 -1.29 2.07 -2.40
N ASN A 526 -2.50 2.52 -2.71
CA ASN A 526 -3.08 3.69 -2.05
C ASN A 526 -4.21 3.22 -1.13
N THR A 527 -4.48 3.98 -0.07
CA THR A 527 -5.67 3.82 0.79
C THR A 527 -6.54 5.07 0.70
N ASP A 528 -7.66 5.08 1.43
CA ASP A 528 -8.53 6.24 1.61
C ASP A 528 -7.80 7.49 2.13
N THR A 529 -6.71 7.33 2.88
CA THR A 529 -5.85 8.45 3.39
C THR A 529 -5.38 9.44 2.35
N ARG A 530 -5.27 9.06 1.07
CA ARG A 530 -4.93 10.00 0.00
C ARG A 530 -5.94 11.16 -0.13
N HIS A 531 -7.16 10.98 0.38
CA HIS A 531 -8.21 12.00 0.42
C HIS A 531 -8.16 12.87 1.68
N TYR A 532 -7.51 12.39 2.74
CA TYR A 532 -7.45 13.06 4.06
C TYR A 532 -6.18 13.91 4.26
N LEU A 533 -5.35 14.10 3.22
CA LEU A 533 -4.05 14.79 3.30
C LEU A 533 -4.11 16.25 3.79
N ASN A 534 -5.28 16.90 3.69
CA ASN A 534 -5.48 18.26 4.20
C ASN A 534 -5.82 18.33 5.68
N LEU A 535 -6.29 17.22 6.28
CA LEU A 535 -6.78 17.21 7.66
C LEU A 535 -5.65 17.09 8.69
N SER A 536 -4.54 16.42 8.34
CA SER A 536 -3.38 16.27 9.22
C SER A 536 -2.10 16.05 8.42
N GLU A 537 -0.97 16.46 8.99
CA GLU A 537 0.36 16.02 8.52
C GLU A 537 0.76 14.67 9.13
N ASN A 538 0.12 14.24 10.21
CA ASN A 538 0.41 13.00 10.93
C ASN A 538 -0.53 11.89 10.46
N ILE A 539 -0.21 11.27 9.32
CA ILE A 539 -1.03 10.20 8.74
C ILE A 539 -0.23 8.90 8.75
N TYR A 540 -0.61 7.94 9.59
CA TYR A 540 0.02 6.64 9.67
C TYR A 540 -0.91 5.57 9.09
N ARG A 541 -0.39 4.76 8.18
CA ARG A 541 -1.14 3.67 7.52
C ARG A 541 -0.60 2.35 8.02
N TRP A 542 -1.32 1.69 8.90
CA TRP A 542 -0.82 0.53 9.60
C TRP A 542 -1.93 -0.37 10.14
N SER A 543 -2.08 -1.54 9.53
CA SER A 543 -2.83 -2.65 10.10
C SER A 543 -1.92 -3.39 11.10
N PRO A 544 -2.20 -3.34 12.41
CA PRO A 544 -1.30 -3.80 13.47
C PRO A 544 -1.34 -5.33 13.66
N GLY A 545 -0.96 -6.07 12.63
CA GLY A 545 -0.88 -7.53 12.64
C GLY A 545 0.24 -8.04 11.73
N SER A 546 0.59 -9.32 11.90
CA SER A 546 1.63 -9.94 11.08
C SER A 546 1.15 -10.25 9.67
N LEU A 547 2.08 -10.35 8.72
CA LEU A 547 1.78 -10.80 7.34
C LEU A 547 1.17 -12.21 7.27
N ARG A 548 1.37 -13.02 8.32
CA ARG A 548 0.71 -14.32 8.47
C ARG A 548 -0.76 -14.19 8.84
N SER A 549 -1.12 -13.10 9.52
CA SER A 549 -2.50 -12.80 9.90
C SER A 549 -3.34 -12.43 8.69
N PHE A 550 -2.87 -11.43 7.94
CA PHE A 550 -3.54 -10.87 6.76
C PHE A 550 -3.18 -11.66 5.50
N SER A 551 -3.80 -12.83 5.34
CA SER A 551 -3.46 -13.77 4.27
C SER A 551 -4.47 -13.70 3.14
N ASN A 552 -3.96 -13.74 1.90
CA ASN A 552 -4.75 -13.81 0.66
C ASN A 552 -5.72 -12.63 0.45
N ILE A 553 -5.34 -11.43 0.89
CA ILE A 553 -6.02 -10.19 0.50
C ILE A 553 -6.18 -10.15 -1.03
N HIS A 554 -7.38 -9.78 -1.48
CA HIS A 554 -7.80 -9.75 -2.89
C HIS A 554 -7.72 -11.09 -3.63
N SER A 555 -7.60 -12.21 -2.91
CA SER A 555 -7.47 -13.54 -3.50
C SER A 555 -8.42 -14.55 -2.86
N VAL A 556 -8.35 -15.79 -3.35
CA VAL A 556 -9.12 -16.93 -2.86
C VAL A 556 -8.64 -17.31 -1.45
N ASN A 557 -9.59 -17.68 -0.58
CA ASN A 557 -9.32 -18.03 0.82
C ASN A 557 -8.68 -16.88 1.61
N GLU A 558 -9.17 -15.65 1.39
CA GLU A 558 -8.90 -14.54 2.30
C GLU A 558 -9.31 -14.93 3.72
N LYS A 559 -8.45 -14.61 4.68
CA LYS A 559 -8.62 -15.00 6.08
C LYS A 559 -7.85 -14.11 7.04
N LEU A 560 -8.30 -14.08 8.28
CA LEU A 560 -7.68 -13.36 9.40
C LEU A 560 -7.36 -14.29 10.56
N LEU A 561 -6.17 -14.20 11.14
CA LEU A 561 -5.83 -14.94 12.35
C LEU A 561 -6.43 -14.23 13.57
N MET A 562 -7.39 -14.85 14.25
CA MET A 562 -8.17 -14.14 15.29
C MET A 562 -7.37 -13.78 16.54
N THR A 563 -6.27 -14.49 16.82
CA THR A 563 -5.33 -14.08 17.90
C THR A 563 -4.55 -12.80 17.56
N GLU A 564 -4.41 -12.46 16.28
CA GLU A 564 -3.81 -11.19 15.85
C GLU A 564 -4.86 -10.09 15.76
N HIS A 565 -6.13 -10.43 15.47
CA HIS A 565 -7.25 -9.51 15.67
C HIS A 565 -7.30 -9.03 17.13
N VAL A 566 -7.13 -9.94 18.11
CA VAL A 566 -6.98 -9.57 19.53
C VAL A 566 -5.88 -8.52 19.73
N ASN A 567 -4.71 -8.71 19.10
CA ASN A 567 -3.61 -7.75 19.22
C ASN A 567 -3.94 -6.39 18.59
N MET A 568 -4.67 -6.39 17.48
CA MET A 568 -5.15 -5.17 16.84
C MET A 568 -6.12 -4.40 17.74
N VAL A 569 -7.05 -5.09 18.40
CA VAL A 569 -7.96 -4.47 19.38
C VAL A 569 -7.17 -3.89 20.56
N LYS A 570 -6.20 -4.63 21.10
CA LYS A 570 -5.32 -4.15 22.18
C LYS A 570 -4.60 -2.87 21.77
N PHE A 571 -4.06 -2.83 20.55
CA PHE A 571 -3.38 -1.64 20.04
C PHE A 571 -4.31 -0.44 19.92
N TYR A 572 -5.49 -0.59 19.30
CA TYR A 572 -6.42 0.53 19.17
C TYR A 572 -6.92 1.03 20.52
N TYR A 573 -7.16 0.12 21.48
CA TYR A 573 -7.53 0.47 22.84
C TYR A 573 -6.45 1.30 23.55
N ASP A 574 -5.19 0.88 23.49
CA ASP A 574 -4.07 1.61 24.09
C ASP A 574 -3.76 2.91 23.33
N PHE A 575 -3.92 2.92 22.00
CA PHE A 575 -3.74 4.09 21.15
C PHE A 575 -4.72 5.20 21.50
N ILE A 576 -6.01 4.88 21.61
CA ILE A 576 -7.04 5.85 22.00
C ILE A 576 -6.70 6.45 23.39
N ARG A 577 -6.37 5.62 24.37
CA ARG A 577 -6.05 6.06 25.74
C ARG A 577 -4.79 6.94 25.79
N ASN A 578 -3.73 6.53 25.10
CA ASN A 578 -2.47 7.27 25.09
C ASN A 578 -2.61 8.63 24.39
N PHE A 579 -3.36 8.69 23.28
CA PHE A 579 -3.68 9.97 22.68
C PHE A 579 -4.53 10.79 23.64
N ASP A 580 -5.62 10.26 24.20
CA ASP A 580 -6.50 10.96 25.14
C ASP A 580 -5.75 11.70 26.28
N GLN A 581 -4.72 11.05 26.83
CA GLN A 581 -3.86 11.60 27.89
C GLN A 581 -2.83 12.64 27.43
N ALA A 582 -2.55 12.75 26.12
CA ALA A 582 -1.52 13.65 25.59
C ALA A 582 -2.03 15.07 25.32
N ASP A 583 -1.20 16.07 25.61
CA ASP A 583 -1.45 17.51 25.39
C ASP A 583 -0.85 18.01 24.07
N ILE A 584 -1.19 17.33 22.97
CA ILE A 584 -0.72 17.62 21.59
C ILE A 584 -1.80 18.21 20.71
#